data_AF-A0AAI9RL81-F1
#
_entry.id   AF-A0AAI9RL81-F1
#
_cell.length_a   1.000
_cell.length_b   1.000
_cell.length_c   1.000
_cell.angle_alpha   90.00
_cell.angle_beta   90.00
_cell.angle_gamma   90.00
#
_symmetry.space_group_name_H-M   'P 1'
#
loop_
_entity.id
_entity.type
_entity.pdbx_description
1 polymer ?
#
loop_
_entity_poly.entity_id
_entity_poly.type
_entity_poly.pdbx_seq_one_letter_code
_entity_poly.pdbx_strand_id
1 'polypeptide(L)'
;MQYLVFKLNLQPAKLIEYKNEKDYLINILIPSMLENVVSLTKIPNKNVYKIDLEAADINDFGLIYNNLLLETEKLVSYYKDILEQYKEKKEIFYSKEFLNLNSNCSTKRRKLEKKYPVLQEALDKYSDLLIDQEIDVNLESKIGTGIVHLRKFYKIKKYINEAEIQLDEPLDISAYYRPKDERILIEINSDKVENPIRQAQFYISYIESFINNSDKVVSKLGKVNINPVYESIVLSDDSYTEISFSLVYPNGNPSLDRHNILKASDAKEAQFTIYGTDDQPLKKEAIEDIVNAEAKKGYLKNIFSKKGKKITATIKRVDTL
;
A
#
# COMPACT_ATOMS: atom_id res chain seq x y z
N MET A 1 -9.20 -2.97 -24.52
CA MET A 1 -8.32 -2.19 -23.63
C MET A 1 -9.02 -2.12 -22.29
N GLN A 2 -8.41 -2.56 -21.20
CA GLN A 2 -9.07 -2.64 -19.89
C GLN A 2 -8.35 -1.75 -18.88
N TYR A 3 -9.13 -1.04 -18.07
CA TYR A 3 -8.64 -0.17 -17.02
C TYR A 3 -8.98 -0.74 -15.65
N LEU A 4 -7.98 -0.89 -14.79
CA LEU A 4 -8.17 -1.20 -13.38
C LEU A 4 -8.66 0.04 -12.64
N VAL A 5 -9.67 -0.12 -11.80
CA VAL A 5 -10.38 1.01 -11.19
C VAL A 5 -9.95 1.22 -9.74
N PHE A 6 -9.55 2.44 -9.43
CA PHE A 6 -9.24 2.91 -8.08
C PHE A 6 -10.09 4.15 -7.74
N LYS A 7 -10.30 4.41 -6.45
CA LYS A 7 -11.05 5.57 -5.95
C LYS A 7 -10.19 6.42 -5.03
N LEU A 8 -10.18 7.73 -5.30
CA LEU A 8 -9.60 8.74 -4.42
C LEU A 8 -10.59 9.09 -3.32
N ASN A 9 -10.18 8.89 -2.06
CA ASN A 9 -10.97 9.15 -0.86
C ASN A 9 -10.34 10.30 -0.07
N LEU A 10 -11.12 11.35 0.18
CA LEU A 10 -10.73 12.50 1.00
C LEU A 10 -11.08 12.28 2.48
N GLN A 11 -10.41 13.02 3.37
CA GLN A 11 -10.74 13.02 4.79
C GLN A 11 -12.09 13.70 5.09
N PRO A 12 -12.79 13.29 6.16
CA PRO A 12 -14.10 13.82 6.52
C PRO A 12 -14.14 15.34 6.64
N ALA A 13 -13.18 15.93 7.36
CA ALA A 13 -13.10 17.37 7.57
C ALA A 13 -13.17 18.17 6.26
N LYS A 14 -12.53 17.68 5.19
CA LYS A 14 -12.51 18.34 3.88
C LYS A 14 -13.81 18.16 3.11
N LEU A 15 -14.45 17.02 3.23
CA LEU A 15 -15.76 16.80 2.63
C LEU A 15 -16.86 17.62 3.31
N ILE A 16 -16.71 17.87 4.61
CA ILE A 16 -17.57 18.76 5.39
C ILE A 16 -17.35 20.21 4.96
N GLU A 17 -16.09 20.65 4.85
CA GLU A 17 -15.71 21.99 4.39
C GLU A 17 -16.39 22.34 3.05
N TYR A 18 -16.38 21.42 2.09
CA TYR A 18 -16.94 21.61 0.75
C TYR A 18 -18.32 20.99 0.54
N LYS A 19 -19.10 20.72 1.60
CA LYS A 19 -20.40 20.03 1.49
C LYS A 19 -21.38 20.70 0.52
N ASN A 20 -21.37 22.03 0.45
CA ASN A 20 -22.23 22.82 -0.44
C ASN A 20 -21.57 23.13 -1.80
N GLU A 21 -20.30 22.77 -1.97
CA GLU A 21 -19.48 23.07 -3.15
C GLU A 21 -18.85 21.80 -3.73
N LYS A 22 -19.58 20.68 -3.65
CA LYS A 22 -19.08 19.36 -4.07
C LYS A 22 -18.63 19.36 -5.53
N ASP A 23 -19.34 20.06 -6.41
CA ASP A 23 -18.96 20.14 -7.83
C ASP A 23 -17.66 20.91 -8.05
N TYR A 24 -17.42 21.98 -7.27
CA TYR A 24 -16.15 22.71 -7.28
C TYR A 24 -15.01 21.83 -6.76
N LEU A 25 -15.22 21.15 -5.62
CA LEU A 25 -14.24 20.23 -5.04
C LEU A 25 -13.81 19.18 -6.07
N ILE A 26 -14.77 18.52 -6.71
CA ILE A 26 -14.52 17.37 -7.57
C ILE A 26 -13.94 17.76 -8.93
N ASN A 27 -14.52 18.77 -9.58
CA ASN A 27 -14.21 19.11 -10.97
C ASN A 27 -13.13 20.18 -11.12
N ILE A 28 -12.83 20.94 -10.06
CA ILE A 28 -11.89 22.07 -10.11
C ILE A 28 -10.77 21.88 -9.10
N LEU A 29 -11.08 21.77 -7.80
CA LEU A 29 -10.07 21.77 -6.75
C LEU A 29 -9.20 20.52 -6.80
N ILE A 30 -9.78 19.31 -6.89
CA ILE A 30 -8.99 18.07 -6.95
C ILE A 30 -8.08 18.07 -8.19
N PRO A 31 -8.54 18.28 -9.43
CA PRO A 31 -7.65 18.38 -10.60
C PRO A 31 -6.55 19.42 -10.43
N SER A 32 -6.88 20.63 -9.97
CA SER A 32 -5.88 21.70 -9.78
C SER A 32 -4.83 21.31 -8.74
N MET A 33 -5.20 20.64 -7.66
CA MET A 33 -4.24 20.19 -6.65
C MET A 33 -3.41 19.00 -7.14
N LEU A 34 -3.98 18.11 -7.94
CA LEU A 34 -3.22 17.04 -8.61
C LEU A 34 -2.17 17.64 -9.57
N GLU A 35 -2.49 18.68 -10.34
CA GLU A 35 -1.50 19.40 -11.19
C GLU A 35 -0.27 19.94 -10.43
N ASN A 36 -0.35 20.10 -9.11
CA ASN A 36 0.79 20.55 -8.31
C ASN A 36 1.77 19.43 -7.94
N VAL A 37 1.40 18.17 -8.19
CA VAL A 37 2.22 16.99 -7.86
C VAL A 37 2.46 16.09 -9.06
N VAL A 38 1.59 16.13 -10.07
CA VAL A 38 1.69 15.34 -11.30
C VAL A 38 1.28 16.20 -12.48
N SER A 39 1.81 15.93 -13.69
CA SER A 39 1.33 16.63 -14.88
C SER A 39 -0.05 16.09 -15.27
N LEU A 40 -1.02 16.97 -15.50
CA LEU A 40 -2.34 16.57 -16.00
C LEU A 40 -2.57 17.06 -17.43
N THR A 41 -2.97 16.13 -18.30
CA THR A 41 -3.37 16.45 -19.68
C THR A 41 -4.86 16.12 -19.86
N LYS A 42 -5.71 17.13 -20.06
CA LYS A 42 -7.14 16.91 -20.30
C LYS A 42 -7.35 16.20 -21.65
N ILE A 43 -8.08 15.09 -21.64
CA ILE A 43 -8.38 14.34 -22.88
C ILE A 43 -9.49 15.08 -23.65
N PRO A 44 -9.28 15.40 -24.95
CA PRO A 44 -10.30 16.06 -25.76
C PRO A 44 -11.63 15.31 -25.76
N ASN A 45 -12.74 16.05 -25.67
CA ASN A 45 -14.11 15.53 -25.67
C ASN A 45 -14.45 14.51 -24.56
N LYS A 46 -13.61 14.40 -23.53
CA LYS A 46 -13.87 13.59 -22.34
C LYS A 46 -13.66 14.43 -21.08
N ASN A 47 -14.47 14.21 -20.05
CA ASN A 47 -14.21 14.78 -18.72
C ASN A 47 -13.24 13.87 -17.95
N VAL A 48 -12.04 13.69 -18.49
CA VAL A 48 -10.98 12.82 -17.98
C VAL A 48 -9.63 13.51 -18.19
N TYR A 49 -8.73 13.37 -17.22
CA TYR A 49 -7.38 13.90 -17.25
C TYR A 49 -6.39 12.73 -17.26
N LYS A 50 -5.47 12.70 -18.22
CA LYS A 50 -4.31 11.81 -18.16
C LYS A 50 -3.37 12.31 -17.08
N ILE A 51 -2.86 11.40 -16.27
CA ILE A 51 -1.83 11.64 -15.27
C ILE A 51 -0.50 11.24 -15.89
N ASP A 52 0.36 12.21 -16.13
CA ASP A 52 1.71 12.03 -16.61
C ASP A 52 2.67 12.22 -15.42
N LEU A 53 3.27 11.13 -14.96
CA LEU A 53 4.37 11.16 -13.99
C LEU A 53 5.69 11.33 -14.75
N GLU A 54 6.59 12.18 -14.26
CA GLU A 54 7.90 12.31 -14.88
C GLU A 54 8.67 10.97 -14.76
N ALA A 55 9.42 10.59 -15.80
CA ALA A 55 10.13 9.31 -15.84
C ALA A 55 11.14 9.15 -14.67
N ALA A 56 11.69 10.26 -14.18
CA ALA A 56 12.58 10.28 -13.01
C ALA A 56 11.85 9.87 -11.71
N ASP A 57 10.54 10.10 -11.63
CA ASP A 57 9.77 9.82 -10.44
C ASP A 57 9.52 8.30 -10.28
N ILE A 58 9.11 7.60 -11.34
CA ILE A 58 8.76 6.16 -11.25
C ILE A 58 10.01 5.26 -11.24
N ASN A 59 11.07 5.63 -11.97
CA ASN A 59 12.23 4.76 -12.21
C ASN A 59 13.20 4.63 -11.02
N ASP A 60 13.02 5.41 -9.95
CA ASP A 60 13.90 5.37 -8.78
C ASP A 60 13.68 4.15 -7.88
N PHE A 61 12.56 3.43 -7.98
CA PHE A 61 12.27 2.34 -7.05
C PHE A 61 13.32 1.23 -7.11
N GLY A 62 13.54 0.63 -8.29
CA GLY A 62 14.50 -0.45 -8.48
C GLY A 62 15.89 -0.03 -8.05
N LEU A 63 16.33 1.18 -8.43
CA LEU A 63 17.64 1.71 -8.05
C LEU A 63 17.79 1.85 -6.53
N ILE A 64 16.82 2.46 -5.85
CA ILE A 64 16.85 2.64 -4.39
C ILE A 64 16.79 1.28 -3.67
N TYR A 65 15.93 0.37 -4.14
CA TYR A 65 15.76 -0.96 -3.56
C TYR A 65 17.01 -1.81 -3.75
N ASN A 66 17.58 -1.87 -4.96
CA ASN A 66 18.79 -2.64 -5.25
C ASN A 66 19.99 -2.10 -4.48
N ASN A 67 20.11 -0.78 -4.30
CA ASN A 67 21.13 -0.18 -3.43
C ASN A 67 20.96 -0.64 -1.97
N LEU A 68 19.72 -0.60 -1.45
CA LEU A 68 19.41 -1.06 -0.10
C LEU A 68 19.65 -2.57 0.08
N LEU A 69 19.40 -3.38 -0.95
CA LEU A 69 19.68 -4.81 -0.96
C LEU A 69 21.18 -5.07 -0.79
N LEU A 70 22.01 -4.45 -1.62
CA LEU A 70 23.47 -4.60 -1.55
C LEU A 70 24.04 -4.17 -0.18
N GLU A 71 23.57 -3.04 0.35
CA GLU A 71 23.98 -2.60 1.68
C GLU A 71 23.50 -3.53 2.80
N THR A 72 22.30 -4.11 2.66
CA THR A 72 21.77 -5.07 3.63
C THR A 72 22.50 -6.41 3.57
N GLU A 73 22.91 -6.89 2.40
CA GLU A 73 23.76 -8.07 2.26
C GLU A 73 25.13 -7.88 2.92
N LYS A 74 25.71 -6.69 2.76
CA LYS A 74 26.93 -6.32 3.50
C LYS A 74 26.70 -6.29 5.01
N LEU A 75 25.55 -5.77 5.47
CA LEU A 75 25.19 -5.75 6.88
C LEU A 75 25.02 -7.18 7.44
N VAL A 76 24.44 -8.09 6.66
CA VAL A 76 24.32 -9.51 6.99
C VAL A 76 25.70 -10.13 7.21
N SER A 77 26.66 -9.86 6.32
CA SER A 77 28.04 -10.34 6.47
C SER A 77 28.65 -9.91 7.81
N TYR A 78 28.59 -8.61 8.15
CA TYR A 78 29.07 -8.14 9.45
C TYR A 78 28.34 -8.78 10.64
N TYR A 79 27.03 -9.03 10.52
CA TYR A 79 26.28 -9.68 11.57
C TYR A 79 26.73 -11.13 11.79
N LYS A 80 27.05 -11.87 10.71
CA LYS A 80 27.63 -13.22 10.80
C LYS A 80 28.97 -13.19 11.55
N ASP A 81 29.85 -12.25 11.23
CA ASP A 81 31.13 -12.10 11.94
C ASP A 81 30.95 -11.85 13.44
N ILE A 82 30.01 -10.97 13.80
CA ILE A 82 29.68 -10.66 15.21
C ILE A 82 29.13 -11.92 15.91
N LEU A 83 28.30 -12.70 15.22
CA LEU A 83 27.74 -13.94 15.75
C LEU A 83 28.81 -15.00 16.00
N GLU A 84 29.78 -15.15 15.11
CA GLU A 84 30.91 -16.07 15.28
C GLU A 84 31.78 -15.66 16.47
N GLN A 85 32.15 -14.38 16.56
CA GLN A 85 32.90 -13.86 17.71
C GLN A 85 32.15 -14.06 19.02
N TYR A 86 30.84 -13.84 19.04
CA TYR A 86 30.01 -14.09 20.21
C TYR A 86 29.98 -15.57 20.60
N LYS A 87 29.90 -16.49 19.63
CA LYS A 87 29.92 -17.94 19.91
C LYS A 87 31.22 -18.36 20.57
N GLU A 88 32.35 -17.85 20.09
CA GLU A 88 33.69 -18.15 20.59
C GLU A 88 34.00 -17.49 21.94
N LYS A 89 33.78 -16.18 22.05
CA LYS A 89 34.28 -15.35 23.16
C LYS A 89 33.21 -15.01 24.20
N LYS A 90 31.93 -15.25 23.90
CA LYS A 90 30.77 -14.82 24.69
C LYS A 90 30.67 -13.30 24.91
N GLU A 91 31.41 -12.53 24.11
CA GLU A 91 31.41 -11.08 24.11
C GLU A 91 30.82 -10.55 22.80
N ILE A 92 30.18 -9.38 22.86
CA ILE A 92 29.57 -8.74 21.69
C ILE A 92 30.32 -7.44 21.43
N PHE A 93 30.93 -7.35 20.24
CA PHE A 93 31.61 -6.15 19.80
C PHE A 93 31.02 -5.67 18.48
N TYR A 94 30.52 -4.42 18.48
CA TYR A 94 30.00 -3.78 17.28
C TYR A 94 31.03 -2.82 16.71
N SER A 95 31.47 -3.07 15.47
CA SER A 95 32.34 -2.13 14.76
C SER A 95 31.60 -0.83 14.44
N LYS A 96 32.34 0.27 14.33
CA LYS A 96 31.77 1.57 13.95
C LYS A 96 31.18 1.51 12.54
N GLU A 97 31.80 0.76 11.65
CA GLU A 97 31.34 0.49 10.29
C GLU A 97 29.97 -0.20 10.30
N PHE A 98 29.80 -1.24 11.13
CA PHE A 98 28.54 -1.95 11.28
C PHE A 98 27.43 -1.01 11.79
N LEU A 99 27.72 -0.23 12.84
CA LEU A 99 26.73 0.69 13.42
C LEU A 99 26.28 1.76 12.42
N ASN A 100 27.23 2.34 11.68
CA ASN A 100 26.94 3.33 10.65
C ASN A 100 26.12 2.72 9.49
N LEU A 101 26.53 1.54 9.01
CA LEU A 101 25.81 0.84 7.95
C LEU A 101 24.39 0.50 8.37
N ASN A 102 24.20 -0.05 9.57
CA ASN A 102 22.87 -0.36 10.11
C ASN A 102 21.95 0.88 10.19
N SER A 103 22.49 2.01 10.65
CA SER A 103 21.75 3.28 10.71
C SER A 103 21.36 3.78 9.32
N ASN A 104 22.28 3.69 8.35
CA ASN A 104 22.04 4.08 6.96
C ASN A 104 20.97 3.20 6.31
N CYS A 105 21.10 1.87 6.41
CA CYS A 105 20.13 0.91 5.89
C CYS A 105 18.75 1.14 6.50
N SER A 106 18.67 1.32 7.82
CA SER A 106 17.41 1.60 8.52
C SER A 106 16.74 2.89 8.03
N THR A 107 17.54 3.92 7.75
CA THR A 107 17.05 5.21 7.25
C THR A 107 16.57 5.11 5.81
N LYS A 108 17.33 4.44 4.94
CA LYS A 108 16.92 4.18 3.55
C LYS A 108 15.65 3.34 3.47
N ARG A 109 15.55 2.27 4.27
CA ARG A 109 14.34 1.44 4.36
C ARG A 109 13.11 2.25 4.77
N ARG A 110 13.22 3.08 5.81
CA ARG A 110 12.11 3.96 6.25
C ARG A 110 11.70 4.97 5.17
N LYS A 111 12.66 5.51 4.40
CA LYS A 111 12.36 6.38 3.25
C LYS A 111 11.63 5.62 2.16
N LEU A 112 12.05 4.38 1.86
CA LEU A 112 11.39 3.51 0.89
C LEU A 112 9.95 3.19 1.30
N GLU A 113 9.74 2.77 2.55
CA GLU A 113 8.43 2.51 3.15
C GLU A 113 7.51 3.74 3.09
N LYS A 114 8.06 4.95 3.30
CA LYS A 114 7.29 6.19 3.20
C LYS A 114 6.96 6.54 1.76
N LYS A 115 7.89 6.34 0.83
CA LYS A 115 7.71 6.63 -0.60
C LYS A 115 6.70 5.66 -1.23
N TYR A 116 6.68 4.40 -0.79
CA TYR A 116 5.79 3.33 -1.28
C TYR A 116 5.00 2.69 -0.12
N PRO A 117 3.87 3.30 0.31
CA PRO A 117 3.10 2.83 1.46
C PRO A 117 2.60 1.39 1.36
N VAL A 118 2.39 0.86 0.15
CA VAL A 118 2.02 -0.55 -0.08
C VAL A 118 3.00 -1.53 0.57
N LEU A 119 4.26 -1.15 0.77
CA LEU A 119 5.25 -2.00 1.43
C LEU A 119 4.94 -2.25 2.91
N GLN A 120 4.04 -1.46 3.53
CA GLN A 120 3.55 -1.75 4.88
C GLN A 120 2.76 -3.06 4.93
N GLU A 121 2.08 -3.46 3.84
CA GLU A 121 1.39 -4.76 3.77
C GLU A 121 2.36 -5.92 4.03
N ALA A 122 3.62 -5.79 3.62
CA ALA A 122 4.64 -6.80 3.89
C ALA A 122 4.91 -6.99 5.39
N LEU A 123 4.89 -5.89 6.15
CA LEU A 123 5.18 -5.91 7.58
C LEU A 123 4.07 -6.60 8.38
N ASP A 124 2.83 -6.43 7.93
CA ASP A 124 1.63 -7.03 8.53
C ASP A 124 1.41 -8.48 8.06
N LYS A 125 1.73 -8.78 6.79
CA LYS A 125 1.51 -10.10 6.17
C LYS A 125 2.43 -11.19 6.72
N TYR A 126 3.71 -10.87 6.95
CA TYR A 126 4.72 -11.87 7.36
C TYR A 126 5.13 -11.71 8.81
N SER A 127 5.18 -12.81 9.55
CA SER A 127 5.67 -12.81 10.93
C SER A 127 7.20 -12.74 10.98
N ASP A 128 7.75 -12.25 12.09
CA ASP A 128 9.20 -12.25 12.32
C ASP A 128 9.77 -13.68 12.33
N LEU A 129 9.03 -14.63 12.94
CA LEU A 129 9.45 -16.03 13.02
C LEU A 129 9.61 -16.69 11.65
N LEU A 130 8.69 -16.41 10.72
CA LEU A 130 8.78 -16.93 9.35
C LEU A 130 10.06 -16.44 8.67
N ILE A 131 10.36 -15.15 8.83
CA ILE A 131 11.52 -14.52 8.21
C ILE A 131 12.82 -15.03 8.83
N ASP A 132 12.87 -15.23 10.15
CA ASP A 132 14.03 -15.77 10.85
C ASP A 132 14.42 -17.18 10.33
N GLN A 133 13.47 -17.95 9.78
CA GLN A 133 13.72 -19.26 9.17
C GLN A 133 14.23 -19.18 7.72
N GLU A 134 13.92 -18.09 7.01
CA GLU A 134 14.27 -17.90 5.60
C GLU A 134 15.57 -17.11 5.41
N ILE A 135 15.97 -16.30 6.39
CA ILE A 135 17.25 -15.60 6.35
C ILE A 135 18.37 -16.61 6.55
N ASP A 136 19.39 -16.57 5.69
CA ASP A 136 20.63 -17.34 5.82
C ASP A 136 21.54 -16.81 6.95
N VAL A 137 20.97 -16.51 8.12
CA VAL A 137 21.63 -16.04 9.33
C VAL A 137 20.80 -16.47 10.52
N ASN A 138 21.41 -17.19 11.45
CA ASN A 138 20.76 -17.50 12.73
C ASN A 138 20.75 -16.24 13.61
N LEU A 139 19.60 -15.55 13.65
CA LEU A 139 19.43 -14.31 14.40
C LEU A 139 19.38 -14.63 15.91
N GLU A 140 20.40 -14.20 16.64
CA GLU A 140 20.53 -14.44 18.08
C GLU A 140 19.97 -13.25 18.85
N SER A 141 18.98 -13.50 19.72
CA SER A 141 18.33 -12.52 20.58
C SER A 141 19.31 -11.66 21.39
N LYS A 142 20.45 -12.23 21.80
CA LYS A 142 21.50 -11.52 22.54
C LYS A 142 22.27 -10.50 21.69
N ILE A 143 22.29 -10.67 20.37
CA ILE A 143 22.88 -9.73 19.41
C ILE A 143 21.75 -8.93 18.76
N GLY A 144 21.14 -8.04 19.54
CA GLY A 144 19.93 -7.32 19.14
C GLY A 144 20.12 -6.26 18.05
N THR A 145 21.32 -5.66 17.95
CA THR A 145 21.57 -4.59 16.98
C THR A 145 21.51 -5.12 15.54
N GLY A 146 20.68 -4.48 14.71
CA GLY A 146 20.52 -4.84 13.29
C GLY A 146 19.36 -5.79 12.99
N ILE A 147 18.94 -6.64 13.96
CA ILE A 147 17.87 -7.63 13.76
C ILE A 147 16.58 -7.01 13.22
N VAL A 148 16.14 -5.89 13.81
CA VAL A 148 14.90 -5.22 13.41
C VAL A 148 14.95 -4.78 11.95
N HIS A 149 16.12 -4.29 11.48
CA HIS A 149 16.26 -3.91 10.08
C HIS A 149 16.24 -5.12 9.17
N LEU A 150 17.03 -6.15 9.49
CA LEU A 150 17.09 -7.38 8.71
C LEU A 150 15.69 -7.98 8.54
N ARG A 151 14.96 -8.23 9.64
CA ARG A 151 13.60 -8.78 9.59
C ARG A 151 12.69 -7.95 8.69
N LYS A 152 12.61 -6.63 8.90
CA LYS A 152 11.76 -5.75 8.10
C LYS A 152 12.15 -5.73 6.62
N PHE A 153 13.44 -5.68 6.32
CA PHE A 153 13.92 -5.70 4.94
C PHE A 153 13.57 -7.03 4.24
N TYR A 154 13.77 -8.17 4.91
CA TYR A 154 13.46 -9.47 4.32
C TYR A 154 11.95 -9.71 4.15
N LYS A 155 11.08 -9.14 5.01
CA LYS A 155 9.62 -9.09 4.75
C LYS A 155 9.32 -8.36 3.45
N ILE A 156 9.93 -7.18 3.25
CA ILE A 156 9.77 -6.39 2.02
C ILE A 156 10.30 -7.14 0.81
N LYS A 157 11.50 -7.74 0.90
CA LYS A 157 12.10 -8.55 -0.16
C LYS A 157 11.19 -9.72 -0.56
N LYS A 158 10.68 -10.46 0.42
CA LYS A 158 9.73 -11.56 0.21
C LYS A 158 8.45 -11.07 -0.48
N TYR A 159 7.90 -9.94 -0.02
CA TYR A 159 6.72 -9.34 -0.63
C TYR A 159 6.94 -8.99 -2.10
N ILE A 160 8.04 -8.30 -2.41
CA ILE A 160 8.39 -7.90 -3.79
C ILE A 160 8.53 -9.12 -4.69
N ASN A 161 9.22 -10.16 -4.21
CA ASN A 161 9.42 -11.40 -4.95
C ASN A 161 8.10 -12.17 -5.18
N GLU A 162 7.27 -12.33 -4.15
CA GLU A 162 5.97 -13.02 -4.27
C GLU A 162 4.94 -12.23 -5.08
N ALA A 163 5.05 -10.90 -5.09
CA ALA A 163 4.15 -10.02 -5.84
C ALA A 163 4.61 -9.75 -7.27
N GLU A 164 5.77 -10.28 -7.67
CA GLU A 164 6.36 -10.13 -9.02
C GLU A 164 6.41 -8.67 -9.46
N ILE A 165 6.81 -7.78 -8.53
CA ILE A 165 6.88 -6.34 -8.80
C ILE A 165 8.09 -6.09 -9.69
N GLN A 166 7.86 -5.55 -10.88
CA GLN A 166 8.93 -5.17 -11.81
C GLN A 166 9.70 -3.97 -11.26
N LEU A 167 11.02 -4.11 -11.18
CA LEU A 167 11.92 -3.13 -10.57
C LEU A 167 12.68 -2.27 -11.61
N ASP A 168 12.98 -2.84 -12.77
CA ASP A 168 14.07 -2.37 -13.63
C ASP A 168 13.61 -1.83 -15.01
N GLU A 169 12.31 -1.83 -15.33
CA GLU A 169 11.79 -1.38 -16.63
C GLU A 169 10.75 -0.25 -16.50
N PRO A 170 10.71 0.73 -17.45
CA PRO A 170 9.64 1.71 -17.50
C PRO A 170 8.32 0.98 -17.69
N LEU A 171 7.48 1.01 -16.68
CA LEU A 171 6.21 0.33 -16.69
C LEU A 171 5.34 0.91 -17.81
N ASP A 172 4.83 0.06 -18.71
CA ASP A 172 3.85 0.43 -19.73
C ASP A 172 2.47 0.64 -19.07
N ILE A 173 2.42 1.64 -18.20
CA ILE A 173 1.31 2.00 -17.33
C ILE A 173 0.93 3.44 -17.61
N SER A 174 -0.35 3.67 -17.88
CA SER A 174 -0.93 5.00 -17.97
C SER A 174 -2.02 5.17 -16.93
N ALA A 175 -2.12 6.35 -16.33
CA ALA A 175 -3.16 6.66 -15.36
C ALA A 175 -4.05 7.80 -15.83
N TYR A 176 -5.32 7.73 -15.44
CA TYR A 176 -6.32 8.72 -15.82
C TYR A 176 -7.21 9.06 -14.62
N TYR A 177 -7.33 10.34 -14.28
CA TYR A 177 -8.28 10.83 -13.29
C TYR A 177 -9.61 11.19 -13.95
N ARG A 178 -10.70 10.63 -13.42
CA ARG A 178 -12.08 10.93 -13.82
C ARG A 178 -12.80 11.65 -12.68
N PRO A 179 -13.06 12.96 -12.80
CA PRO A 179 -13.72 13.74 -11.76
C PRO A 179 -15.08 13.20 -11.34
N LYS A 180 -15.96 12.84 -12.30
CA LYS A 180 -17.37 12.50 -12.05
C LYS A 180 -17.62 11.55 -10.87
N ASP A 181 -16.72 10.59 -10.65
CA ASP A 181 -16.80 9.58 -9.59
C ASP A 181 -15.54 9.48 -8.73
N GLU A 182 -14.67 10.50 -8.82
CA GLU A 182 -13.38 10.62 -8.13
C GLU A 182 -12.50 9.36 -8.34
N ARG A 183 -12.50 8.81 -9.55
CA ARG A 183 -11.80 7.56 -9.88
C ARG A 183 -10.46 7.83 -10.55
N ILE A 184 -9.51 6.97 -10.26
CA ILE A 184 -8.26 6.84 -11.02
C ILE A 184 -8.31 5.51 -11.77
N LEU A 185 -8.15 5.58 -13.09
CA LEU A 185 -8.17 4.45 -13.99
C LEU A 185 -6.74 4.14 -14.39
N ILE A 186 -6.28 2.92 -14.14
CA ILE A 186 -4.95 2.45 -14.50
C ILE A 186 -5.05 1.55 -15.73
N GLU A 187 -4.46 2.00 -16.81
CA GLU A 187 -4.19 1.19 -17.99
C GLU A 187 -2.87 0.46 -17.80
N ILE A 188 -2.88 -0.85 -17.99
CA ILE A 188 -1.68 -1.67 -17.91
C ILE A 188 -1.67 -2.72 -19.01
N ASN A 189 -0.54 -2.82 -19.70
CA ASN A 189 -0.35 -3.84 -20.71
C ASN A 189 -0.10 -5.21 -20.03
N SER A 190 -1.15 -6.03 -19.99
CA SER A 190 -1.10 -7.33 -19.31
C SER A 190 -0.15 -8.34 -19.99
N ASP A 191 0.23 -8.12 -21.25
CA ASP A 191 1.15 -9.00 -21.97
C ASP A 191 2.63 -8.71 -21.62
N LYS A 192 2.92 -7.54 -21.03
CA LYS A 192 4.27 -7.11 -20.65
C LYS A 192 4.54 -7.15 -19.14
N VAL A 193 3.49 -7.27 -18.34
CA VAL A 193 3.59 -7.22 -16.87
C VAL A 193 3.09 -8.55 -16.31
N GLU A 194 3.98 -9.25 -15.60
CA GLU A 194 3.71 -10.56 -15.02
C GLU A 194 2.53 -10.51 -14.03
N ASN A 195 2.51 -9.50 -13.16
CA ASN A 195 1.42 -9.28 -12.21
C ASN A 195 0.81 -7.87 -12.35
N PRO A 196 -0.10 -7.66 -13.32
CA PRO A 196 -0.60 -6.32 -13.63
C PRO A 196 -1.41 -5.70 -12.47
N ILE A 197 -2.03 -6.54 -11.63
CA ILE A 197 -2.79 -6.07 -10.47
C ILE A 197 -1.84 -5.50 -9.41
N ARG A 198 -0.81 -6.25 -9.03
CA ARG A 198 0.16 -5.82 -8.01
C ARG A 198 0.94 -4.61 -8.49
N GLN A 199 1.31 -4.59 -9.77
CA GLN A 199 1.99 -3.44 -10.36
C GLN A 199 1.13 -2.17 -10.34
N ALA A 200 -0.16 -2.28 -10.67
CA ALA A 200 -1.09 -1.16 -10.59
C ALA A 200 -1.27 -0.65 -9.15
N GLN A 201 -1.35 -1.56 -8.15
CA GLN A 201 -1.42 -1.17 -6.73
C GLN A 201 -0.15 -0.45 -6.27
N PHE A 202 1.02 -0.91 -6.71
CA PHE A 202 2.30 -0.27 -6.44
C PHE A 202 2.35 1.15 -7.03
N TYR A 203 1.95 1.28 -8.30
CA TYR A 203 1.87 2.55 -9.01
C TYR A 203 0.89 3.55 -8.35
N ILE A 204 -0.28 3.08 -7.94
CA ILE A 204 -1.28 3.90 -7.23
C ILE A 204 -0.78 4.37 -5.88
N SER A 205 -0.13 3.49 -5.12
CA SER A 205 0.46 3.85 -3.82
C SER A 205 1.55 4.91 -3.99
N TYR A 206 2.22 4.92 -5.13
CA TYR A 206 3.18 5.95 -5.47
C TYR A 206 2.52 7.30 -5.74
N ILE A 207 1.44 7.35 -6.52
CA ILE A 207 0.64 8.56 -6.73
C ILE A 207 0.09 9.08 -5.38
N GLU A 208 -0.45 8.20 -4.54
CA GLU A 208 -0.95 8.58 -3.21
C GLU A 208 0.14 9.25 -2.37
N SER A 209 1.35 8.68 -2.38
CA SER A 209 2.49 9.21 -1.66
C SER A 209 2.88 10.61 -2.13
N PHE A 210 2.88 10.88 -3.45
CA PHE A 210 3.13 12.22 -3.98
C PHE A 210 2.13 13.25 -3.48
N ILE A 211 0.84 12.91 -3.55
CA ILE A 211 -0.25 13.76 -3.06
C ILE A 211 -0.06 14.04 -1.56
N ASN A 212 0.20 12.99 -0.77
CA ASN A 212 0.27 13.07 0.68
C ASN A 212 1.57 13.67 1.25
N ASN A 213 2.61 13.80 0.42
CA ASN A 213 3.87 14.44 0.80
C ASN A 213 3.98 15.90 0.32
N SER A 214 3.01 16.41 -0.44
CA SER A 214 2.96 17.81 -0.84
C SER A 214 2.21 18.66 0.19
N ASP A 215 2.93 19.50 0.92
CA ASP A 215 2.33 20.41 1.93
C ASP A 215 1.23 21.29 1.33
N LYS A 216 1.43 21.74 0.09
CA LYS A 216 0.44 22.53 -0.65
C LYS A 216 -0.86 21.73 -0.85
N VAL A 217 -0.76 20.49 -1.32
CA VAL A 217 -1.94 19.65 -1.55
C VAL A 217 -2.60 19.27 -0.22
N VAL A 218 -1.83 18.83 0.76
CA VAL A 218 -2.34 18.44 2.09
C VAL A 218 -3.05 19.60 2.80
N SER A 219 -2.57 20.83 2.65
CA SER A 219 -3.24 22.00 3.24
C SER A 219 -4.66 22.23 2.69
N LYS A 220 -4.89 21.88 1.42
CA LYS A 220 -6.16 22.11 0.71
C LYS A 220 -7.07 20.89 0.76
N LEU A 221 -6.57 19.72 0.40
CA LEU A 221 -7.34 18.47 0.30
C LEU A 221 -7.23 17.55 1.52
N GLY A 222 -6.36 17.87 2.48
CA GLY A 222 -5.97 16.90 3.51
C GLY A 222 -5.16 15.76 2.91
N LYS A 223 -4.86 14.74 3.71
CA LYS A 223 -4.32 13.50 3.17
C LYS A 223 -5.43 12.70 2.51
N VAL A 224 -5.09 11.97 1.45
CA VAL A 224 -6.02 11.12 0.69
C VAL A 224 -5.67 9.65 0.88
N ASN A 225 -6.63 8.76 0.64
CA ASN A 225 -6.36 7.34 0.42
C ASN A 225 -6.85 6.98 -0.99
N ILE A 226 -6.07 6.22 -1.76
CA ILE A 226 -6.46 5.75 -3.10
C ILE A 226 -6.60 4.23 -3.06
N ASN A 227 -7.85 3.76 -2.99
CA ASN A 227 -8.14 2.35 -2.78
C ASN A 227 -8.64 1.69 -4.08
N PRO A 228 -8.39 0.38 -4.29
CA PRO A 228 -9.01 -0.35 -5.39
C PRO A 228 -10.54 -0.38 -5.24
N VAL A 229 -11.23 -0.30 -6.38
CA VAL A 229 -12.65 -0.63 -6.45
C VAL A 229 -12.76 -2.09 -6.84
N TYR A 230 -13.26 -2.92 -5.92
CA TYR A 230 -13.34 -4.36 -6.15
C TYR A 230 -14.67 -4.74 -6.82
N GLU A 231 -14.63 -5.76 -7.67
CA GLU A 231 -15.81 -6.45 -8.17
C GLU A 231 -16.27 -7.50 -7.17
N SER A 232 -15.32 -8.26 -6.62
CA SER A 232 -15.55 -9.25 -5.57
C SER A 232 -14.35 -9.43 -4.65
N ILE A 233 -14.63 -9.73 -3.37
CA ILE A 233 -13.71 -10.25 -2.37
C ILE A 233 -14.26 -11.62 -1.94
N VAL A 234 -13.44 -12.66 -2.03
CA VAL A 234 -13.80 -14.04 -1.72
C VAL A 234 -12.80 -14.64 -0.72
N LEU A 235 -13.32 -15.14 0.38
CA LEU A 235 -12.62 -15.89 1.41
C LEU A 235 -12.50 -17.35 0.92
N SER A 236 -11.29 -17.78 0.60
CA SER A 236 -11.08 -19.02 -0.19
C SER A 236 -11.09 -20.32 0.65
N ASP A 237 -11.27 -20.22 1.95
CA ASP A 237 -11.19 -21.30 2.94
C ASP A 237 -12.36 -21.15 3.95
N ASP A 238 -12.93 -22.24 4.42
CA ASP A 238 -14.02 -22.20 5.41
C ASP A 238 -13.51 -22.14 6.85
N SER A 239 -12.20 -22.21 7.07
CA SER A 239 -11.60 -22.31 8.41
C SER A 239 -10.97 -21.01 8.92
N TYR A 240 -11.43 -19.85 8.45
CA TYR A 240 -11.00 -18.56 9.02
C TYR A 240 -11.55 -18.39 10.43
N THR A 241 -10.69 -18.25 11.43
CA THR A 241 -11.10 -17.96 12.82
C THR A 241 -10.96 -16.48 13.17
N GLU A 242 -10.24 -15.71 12.34
CA GLU A 242 -9.97 -14.29 12.55
C GLU A 242 -9.79 -13.60 11.20
N ILE A 243 -10.52 -12.50 11.00
CA ILE A 243 -10.41 -11.63 9.82
C ILE A 243 -10.31 -10.19 10.29
N SER A 244 -9.34 -9.46 9.74
CA SER A 244 -9.18 -8.03 9.97
C SER A 244 -9.30 -7.27 8.66
N PHE A 245 -9.99 -6.13 8.71
CA PHE A 245 -10.08 -5.21 7.59
C PHE A 245 -10.20 -3.77 8.06
N SER A 246 -9.80 -2.83 7.21
CA SER A 246 -9.97 -1.40 7.47
C SER A 246 -10.77 -0.70 6.39
N LEU A 247 -11.62 0.21 6.83
CA LEU A 247 -12.44 1.05 5.97
C LEU A 247 -12.02 2.51 6.13
N VAL A 248 -11.93 3.24 5.02
CA VAL A 248 -11.72 4.70 5.03
C VAL A 248 -13.04 5.44 5.01
N TYR A 249 -12.97 6.74 5.30
CA TYR A 249 -14.13 7.61 5.26
C TYR A 249 -14.81 7.62 3.87
N PRO A 250 -16.15 7.45 3.79
CA PRO A 250 -16.86 7.47 2.53
C PRO A 250 -17.06 8.90 2.01
N ASN A 251 -16.55 9.19 0.81
CA ASN A 251 -16.83 10.46 0.10
C ASN A 251 -17.96 10.34 -0.95
N GLY A 252 -18.86 9.37 -0.77
CA GLY A 252 -19.89 8.98 -1.73
C GLY A 252 -21.22 9.72 -1.60
N ASN A 253 -22.30 8.96 -1.80
CA ASN A 253 -23.67 9.47 -1.76
C ASN A 253 -24.10 9.69 -0.30
N PRO A 254 -24.38 10.94 0.11
CA PRO A 254 -24.71 11.27 1.49
C PRO A 254 -25.85 10.45 2.08
N SER A 255 -26.77 9.95 1.24
CA SER A 255 -27.94 9.18 1.65
C SER A 255 -27.64 7.73 2.04
N LEU A 256 -26.69 7.09 1.36
CA LEU A 256 -26.21 5.73 1.65
C LEU A 256 -25.19 5.72 2.78
N ASP A 257 -24.46 6.82 2.96
CA ASP A 257 -23.38 6.95 3.94
C ASP A 257 -23.87 7.50 5.30
N ARG A 258 -25.19 7.64 5.52
CA ARG A 258 -25.78 8.25 6.73
C ARG A 258 -25.49 7.50 8.04
N HIS A 259 -25.31 6.19 7.97
CA HIS A 259 -25.07 5.33 9.14
C HIS A 259 -23.59 4.96 9.32
N ASN A 260 -22.67 5.67 8.66
CA ASN A 260 -21.25 5.36 8.77
C ASN A 260 -20.67 5.88 10.10
N ILE A 261 -20.12 4.97 10.90
CA ILE A 261 -19.46 5.27 12.18
C ILE A 261 -18.34 6.31 12.05
N LEU A 262 -17.64 6.33 10.91
CA LEU A 262 -16.59 7.29 10.62
C LEU A 262 -17.11 8.72 10.49
N LYS A 263 -18.34 8.87 9.98
CA LYS A 263 -19.03 10.16 9.87
C LYS A 263 -19.58 10.67 11.19
N ALA A 264 -20.08 9.78 12.03
CA ALA A 264 -20.52 10.16 13.36
C ALA A 264 -19.36 10.57 14.28
N SER A 265 -18.17 9.99 14.08
CA SER A 265 -17.00 10.21 14.94
C SER A 265 -15.94 11.16 14.38
N ASP A 266 -16.13 11.71 13.18
CA ASP A 266 -15.12 12.48 12.45
C ASP A 266 -13.78 11.73 12.29
N ALA A 267 -13.85 10.39 12.22
CA ALA A 267 -12.67 9.53 12.12
C ALA A 267 -12.26 9.32 10.67
N LYS A 268 -10.94 9.28 10.42
CA LYS A 268 -10.36 9.03 9.09
C LYS A 268 -10.48 7.58 8.60
N GLU A 269 -10.49 6.62 9.53
CA GLU A 269 -10.39 5.18 9.27
C GLU A 269 -11.00 4.40 10.44
N ALA A 270 -11.60 3.25 10.15
CA ALA A 270 -12.08 2.28 11.13
C ALA A 270 -11.42 0.94 10.85
N GLN A 271 -10.92 0.32 11.91
CA GLN A 271 -10.31 -1.01 11.88
C GLN A 271 -11.24 -1.99 12.56
N PHE A 272 -11.53 -3.08 11.88
CA PHE A 272 -12.41 -4.14 12.36
C PHE A 272 -11.58 -5.41 12.46
N THR A 273 -11.71 -6.09 13.60
CA THR A 273 -11.25 -7.47 13.74
C THR A 273 -12.42 -8.31 14.22
N ILE A 274 -12.76 -9.32 13.43
CA ILE A 274 -13.86 -10.24 13.71
C ILE A 274 -13.24 -11.57 14.12
N TYR A 275 -13.68 -12.08 15.26
CA TYR A 275 -13.27 -13.35 15.83
C TYR A 275 -14.42 -14.35 15.77
N GLY A 276 -14.11 -15.59 15.39
CA GLY A 276 -15.03 -16.70 15.54
C GLY A 276 -15.33 -16.99 17.01
N THR A 277 -16.49 -17.58 17.29
CA THR A 277 -16.86 -18.00 18.64
C THR A 277 -16.04 -19.24 19.02
N ASP A 278 -15.32 -19.23 20.14
CA ASP A 278 -14.65 -20.40 20.73
C ASP A 278 -13.97 -21.36 19.72
N ASP A 279 -12.93 -20.86 19.04
CA ASP A 279 -12.17 -21.57 17.98
C ASP A 279 -13.00 -22.04 16.76
N GLN A 280 -14.27 -21.69 16.67
CA GLN A 280 -15.10 -21.98 15.50
C GLN A 280 -14.76 -21.05 14.33
N PRO A 281 -14.88 -21.54 13.08
CA PRO A 281 -14.75 -20.68 11.93
C PRO A 281 -15.83 -19.60 11.84
N LEU A 282 -15.46 -18.49 11.23
CA LEU A 282 -16.33 -17.38 10.89
C LEU A 282 -17.30 -17.79 9.77
N LYS A 283 -18.51 -17.24 9.80
CA LYS A 283 -19.46 -17.34 8.68
C LYS A 283 -18.99 -16.42 7.55
N LYS A 284 -18.37 -17.01 6.53
CA LYS A 284 -17.74 -16.26 5.43
C LYS A 284 -18.72 -15.38 4.68
N GLU A 285 -19.95 -15.84 4.43
CA GLU A 285 -20.92 -15.15 3.58
C GLU A 285 -21.30 -13.80 4.18
N ALA A 286 -21.53 -13.75 5.49
CA ALA A 286 -21.87 -12.51 6.19
C ALA A 286 -20.71 -11.49 6.15
N ILE A 287 -19.47 -11.97 6.23
CA ILE A 287 -18.28 -11.12 6.15
C ILE A 287 -18.08 -10.63 4.71
N GLU A 288 -18.19 -11.53 3.74
CA GLU A 288 -18.10 -11.21 2.32
C GLU A 288 -19.17 -10.18 1.94
N ASP A 289 -20.41 -10.30 2.40
CA ASP A 289 -21.48 -9.33 2.12
C ASP A 289 -21.11 -7.92 2.59
N ILE A 290 -20.65 -7.79 3.84
CA ILE A 290 -20.25 -6.51 4.44
C ILE A 290 -19.04 -5.93 3.71
N VAL A 291 -18.00 -6.75 3.52
CA VAL A 291 -16.75 -6.31 2.90
C VAL A 291 -16.99 -5.93 1.44
N ASN A 292 -17.73 -6.74 0.67
CA ASN A 292 -18.03 -6.44 -0.73
C ASN A 292 -18.87 -5.18 -0.90
N ALA A 293 -19.80 -4.88 0.02
CA ALA A 293 -20.60 -3.66 -0.04
C ALA A 293 -19.74 -2.40 -0.01
N GLU A 294 -18.67 -2.39 0.78
CA GLU A 294 -17.75 -1.26 0.92
C GLU A 294 -16.62 -1.30 -0.12
N ALA A 295 -16.12 -2.49 -0.46
CA ALA A 295 -15.08 -2.70 -1.47
C ALA A 295 -15.53 -2.27 -2.88
N LYS A 296 -16.80 -2.52 -3.25
CA LYS A 296 -17.40 -2.07 -4.52
C LYS A 296 -17.51 -0.56 -4.65
N LYS A 297 -17.46 0.16 -3.52
CA LYS A 297 -17.46 1.62 -3.48
C LYS A 297 -16.04 2.20 -3.46
N GLY A 298 -15.01 1.38 -3.22
CA GLY A 298 -13.62 1.83 -3.06
C GLY A 298 -13.29 2.32 -1.65
N TYR A 299 -14.00 1.84 -0.62
CA TYR A 299 -13.76 2.23 0.78
C TYR A 299 -12.95 1.21 1.58
N LEU A 300 -12.78 -0.01 1.06
CA LEU A 300 -11.91 -1.02 1.66
C LEU A 300 -10.44 -0.66 1.39
N LYS A 301 -9.65 -0.46 2.45
CA LYS A 301 -8.22 -0.14 2.36
C LYS A 301 -7.34 -1.38 2.46
N ASN A 302 -7.61 -2.25 3.43
CA ASN A 302 -6.92 -3.54 3.55
C ASN A 302 -7.86 -4.62 4.08
N ILE A 303 -7.52 -5.88 3.79
CA ILE A 303 -8.13 -7.07 4.37
C ILE A 303 -7.08 -8.17 4.47
N PHE A 304 -7.00 -8.83 5.63
CA PHE A 304 -6.04 -9.89 5.88
C PHE A 304 -6.55 -10.89 6.92
N SER A 305 -5.88 -12.04 6.97
CA SER A 305 -6.11 -13.08 7.98
C SER A 305 -4.80 -13.39 8.71
N LYS A 306 -4.87 -13.66 10.02
CA LYS A 306 -3.71 -13.87 10.90
C LYS A 306 -2.78 -15.02 10.49
N LYS A 307 -3.25 -15.95 9.67
CA LYS A 307 -2.48 -17.10 9.16
C LYS A 307 -2.12 -16.99 7.68
N GLY A 308 -2.24 -15.80 7.08
CA GLY A 308 -1.92 -15.60 5.66
C GLY A 308 -2.79 -16.44 4.71
N LYS A 309 -3.97 -16.89 5.17
CA LYS A 309 -4.90 -17.66 4.36
C LYS A 309 -5.36 -16.81 3.18
N LYS A 310 -5.45 -17.45 2.01
CA LYS A 310 -5.65 -16.79 0.72
C LYS A 310 -7.01 -16.09 0.65
N ILE A 311 -6.99 -14.75 0.62
CA ILE A 311 -8.16 -13.94 0.28
C ILE A 311 -8.02 -13.57 -1.19
N THR A 312 -9.01 -13.92 -2.00
CA THR A 312 -9.02 -13.64 -3.43
C THR A 312 -9.79 -12.35 -3.68
N ALA A 313 -9.13 -11.36 -4.27
CA ALA A 313 -9.70 -10.04 -4.48
C ALA A 313 -9.63 -9.67 -5.97
N THR A 314 -10.78 -9.42 -6.59
CA THR A 314 -10.89 -9.07 -8.00
C THR A 314 -11.13 -7.57 -8.13
N ILE A 315 -10.15 -6.84 -8.66
CA ILE A 315 -10.31 -5.40 -8.93
C ILE A 315 -11.21 -5.22 -10.15
N LYS A 316 -12.16 -4.29 -10.06
CA LYS A 316 -13.07 -3.92 -11.14
C LYS A 316 -12.29 -3.44 -12.36
N ARG A 317 -12.73 -3.90 -13.53
CA ARG A 317 -12.23 -3.47 -14.84
C ARG A 317 -13.29 -2.72 -15.62
N VAL A 318 -12.89 -1.76 -16.45
CA VAL A 318 -13.76 -1.07 -17.40
C VAL A 318 -13.09 -0.98 -18.77
N ASP A 319 -13.86 -0.99 -19.85
CA ASP A 319 -13.32 -0.93 -21.22
C ASP A 319 -13.22 0.50 -21.78
N THR A 320 -13.70 1.49 -21.02
CA THR A 320 -13.81 2.88 -21.47
C THR A 320 -13.39 3.86 -20.38
N LEU A 321 -12.66 4.91 -20.79
CA LEU A 321 -12.33 6.09 -19.98
C LEU A 321 -13.58 6.91 -19.62
#